data_AF-F0ZEY3-F1
#
_entry.id   AF-F0ZEY3-F1
#
_cell.length_a   1.000
_cell.length_b   1.000
_cell.length_c   1.000
_cell.angle_alpha   90.00
_cell.angle_beta   90.00
_cell.angle_gamma   90.00
#
_symmetry.space_group_name_H-M   'P 1'
#
loop_
_entity.id
_entity.type
_entity.pdbx_description
1 polymer ?
#
loop_
_entity_poly.entity_id
_entity_poly.type
_entity_poly.pdbx_seq_one_letter_code
_entity_poly.pdbx_strand_id
1 'polypeptide(L)'
;MTNLYRVLELDTKNRQNITKAQIREAYVNLALRHSDKGGDNTAFQEISNAYRVLYDENKRKQYDADNDTQDRQIIIISQLISTIVKMEPEFLKKIAFIGGGCSLVLGFVSLLAEDDFTLGARLGLAVSIENFKYEILSLVDKNHRRDVALYLDQIIENIKSQ
;
A
#
# COMPACT_ATOMS: atom_id res chain seq x y z
N MET A 1 8.19 5.82 -7.40
CA MET A 1 7.24 6.48 -8.32
C MET A 1 7.28 7.98 -8.10
N THR A 2 7.38 8.76 -9.17
CA THR A 2 7.42 10.24 -9.08
C THR A 2 5.99 10.76 -8.91
N ASN A 3 5.76 11.59 -7.89
CA ASN A 3 4.45 12.20 -7.67
C ASN A 3 4.14 13.22 -8.79
N LEU A 4 3.06 13.04 -9.53
CA LEU A 4 2.70 13.85 -10.69
C LEU A 4 2.44 15.33 -10.35
N TYR A 5 1.94 15.64 -9.15
CA TYR A 5 1.78 17.02 -8.71
C TYR A 5 3.13 17.71 -8.54
N ARG A 6 4.12 16.98 -8.01
CA ARG A 6 5.49 17.49 -7.85
C ARG A 6 6.17 17.72 -9.20
N VAL A 7 5.88 16.89 -10.21
CA VAL A 7 6.38 17.09 -11.59
C VAL A 7 5.88 18.41 -12.17
N LEU A 8 4.65 18.82 -11.85
CA LEU A 8 4.10 20.12 -12.23
C LEU A 8 4.43 21.25 -11.23
N GLU A 9 5.36 21.04 -10.29
CA GLU A 9 5.72 22.01 -9.24
C GLU A 9 4.50 22.47 -8.40
N LEU A 10 3.46 21.64 -8.28
CA LEU A 10 2.25 21.94 -7.52
C LEU A 10 2.35 21.43 -6.07
N ASP A 11 1.65 22.11 -5.15
CA ASP A 11 1.63 21.72 -3.73
C ASP A 11 0.92 20.38 -3.52
N THR A 12 1.66 19.39 -3.02
CA THR A 12 1.14 18.05 -2.73
C THR A 12 0.25 18.01 -1.49
N LYS A 13 0.36 18.98 -0.56
CA LYS A 13 -0.42 19.01 0.68
C LYS A 13 -1.87 19.39 0.44
N ASN A 14 -2.11 20.32 -0.49
CA ASN A 14 -3.44 20.81 -0.82
C ASN A 14 -3.93 20.33 -2.19
N ARG A 15 -3.53 19.11 -2.59
CA ARG A 15 -3.84 18.55 -3.92
C ARG A 15 -5.32 18.55 -4.28
N GLN A 16 -6.20 18.43 -3.28
CA GLN A 16 -7.67 18.44 -3.47
C GLN A 16 -8.21 19.81 -3.89
N ASN A 17 -7.51 20.90 -3.54
CA ASN A 17 -7.90 22.27 -3.88
C ASN A 17 -7.34 22.73 -5.23
N ILE A 18 -6.47 21.93 -5.86
CA ILE A 18 -5.86 22.28 -7.14
C ILE A 18 -6.91 22.20 -8.25
N THR A 19 -7.10 23.31 -8.95
CA THR A 19 -8.05 23.44 -10.07
C THR A 19 -7.42 23.06 -11.42
N LYS A 20 -8.25 22.73 -12.42
CA LYS A 20 -7.78 22.48 -13.80
C LYS A 20 -7.04 23.70 -14.40
N ALA A 21 -7.42 24.92 -13.99
CA ALA A 21 -6.74 26.14 -14.42
C ALA A 21 -5.29 26.19 -13.92
N GLN A 22 -5.07 25.90 -12.63
CA GLN A 22 -3.73 25.85 -12.03
C GLN A 22 -2.86 24.75 -12.65
N ILE A 23 -3.43 23.58 -12.95
CA ILE A 23 -2.73 22.48 -13.63
C ILE A 23 -2.27 22.89 -15.04
N ARG A 24 -3.15 23.59 -15.79
CA ARG A 24 -2.84 24.10 -17.12
C ARG A 24 -1.78 25.19 -17.07
N GLU A 25 -1.90 26.13 -16.14
CA GLU A 25 -0.94 27.21 -15.96
C GLU A 25 0.46 26.69 -15.61
N ALA A 26 0.56 25.73 -14.68
CA ALA A 26 1.81 25.07 -14.33
C ALA A 26 2.46 24.36 -15.54
N TYR A 27 1.67 23.62 -16.33
CA TYR A 27 2.16 22.97 -17.55
C TYR A 27 2.70 23.99 -18.56
N VAL A 28 1.98 25.08 -18.83
CA VAL A 28 2.42 26.12 -19.79
C VAL A 28 3.71 26.78 -19.32
N ASN A 29 3.81 27.13 -18.03
CA ASN A 29 5.00 27.75 -17.47
C ASN A 29 6.23 26.83 -17.57
N LEU A 30 6.06 25.54 -17.31
CA LEU A 30 7.14 24.55 -17.43
C LEU A 30 7.51 24.29 -18.90
N ALA A 31 6.53 24.15 -19.79
CA ALA A 31 6.78 23.94 -21.22
C ALA A 31 7.58 25.10 -21.84
N LEU A 32 7.28 26.35 -21.47
CA LEU A 32 8.04 27.52 -21.92
C LEU A 32 9.49 27.48 -21.43
N ARG A 33 9.72 27.16 -20.14
CA ARG A 33 11.08 27.03 -19.57
C ARG A 33 11.91 25.94 -20.25
N HIS A 34 11.27 24.85 -20.67
CA HIS A 34 11.93 23.71 -21.31
C HIS A 34 12.11 23.84 -22.83
N SER A 35 11.39 24.77 -23.47
CA SER A 35 11.44 24.98 -24.93
C SER A 35 12.69 25.73 -25.42
N ASP A 36 13.27 26.60 -24.60
CA ASP A 36 14.29 27.58 -25.05
C ASP A 36 15.76 27.13 -24.91
N LYS A 37 16.04 25.92 -24.40
CA LYS A 37 17.43 25.51 -24.04
C LYS A 37 17.86 24.10 -24.43
N GLY A 38 17.30 23.50 -25.48
CA GLY A 38 17.70 22.16 -25.92
C GLY A 38 17.53 21.11 -24.81
N GLY A 39 16.40 21.19 -24.10
CA GLY A 39 16.15 20.51 -22.83
C GLY A 39 16.16 18.99 -22.94
N ASP A 40 16.48 18.37 -21.80
CA ASP A 40 16.44 16.93 -21.57
C ASP A 40 15.06 16.37 -21.96
N ASN A 41 15.00 15.63 -23.07
CA ASN A 41 13.75 15.07 -23.63
C ASN A 41 12.95 14.28 -22.59
N THR A 42 13.65 13.71 -21.61
CA THR A 42 13.08 12.94 -20.50
C THR A 42 12.21 13.82 -19.57
N ALA A 43 12.67 15.01 -19.18
CA ALA A 43 11.95 15.91 -18.30
C ALA A 43 10.66 16.44 -18.94
N PHE A 44 10.70 16.78 -20.23
CA PHE A 44 9.51 17.25 -20.94
C PHE A 44 8.45 16.15 -21.11
N GLN A 45 8.89 14.90 -21.33
CA GLN A 45 7.98 13.75 -21.37
C GLN A 45 7.30 13.52 -20.02
N GLU A 46 8.02 13.65 -18.91
CA GLU A 46 7.44 13.54 -17.57
C GLU A 46 6.41 14.64 -17.30
N ILE A 47 6.71 15.90 -17.65
CA ILE A 47 5.79 17.04 -17.51
C ILE A 47 4.52 16.82 -18.34
N SER A 48 4.67 16.38 -19.60
CA SER A 48 3.54 16.09 -20.50
C SER A 48 2.67 14.94 -19.97
N ASN A 49 3.30 13.89 -19.44
CA ASN A 49 2.59 12.77 -18.84
C ASN A 49 1.84 13.18 -17.56
N ALA A 50 2.46 13.97 -16.69
CA ALA A 50 1.81 14.49 -15.48
C ALA A 50 0.59 15.34 -15.82
N TYR A 51 0.71 16.26 -16.79
CA TYR A 51 -0.41 17.05 -17.29
C TYR A 51 -1.54 16.16 -17.84
N ARG A 52 -1.22 15.17 -18.67
CA ARG A 52 -2.21 14.26 -19.28
C ARG A 52 -3.04 13.50 -18.25
N VAL A 53 -2.44 13.10 -17.14
CA VAL A 53 -3.12 12.36 -16.05
C VAL A 53 -3.89 13.32 -15.15
N LEU A 54 -3.30 14.45 -14.75
CA LEU A 54 -3.90 15.37 -13.78
C LEU A 54 -4.99 16.29 -14.39
N TYR A 55 -4.91 16.59 -15.68
CA TYR A 55 -5.91 17.43 -16.36
C TYR A 55 -7.23 16.69 -16.62
N ASP A 56 -7.15 15.39 -16.91
CA ASP A 56 -8.31 14.50 -17.05
C ASP A 56 -8.85 14.16 -15.65
N GLU A 57 -10.11 14.51 -15.41
CA GLU A 57 -10.71 14.38 -14.08
C GLU A 57 -10.90 12.93 -13.64
N ASN A 58 -11.18 12.02 -14.58
CA ASN A 58 -11.34 10.60 -14.25
C ASN A 58 -9.98 9.98 -13.92
N LYS A 59 -8.95 10.31 -14.72
CA LYS A 59 -7.58 9.82 -14.47
C LYS A 59 -6.98 10.41 -13.20
N ARG A 60 -7.25 11.68 -12.92
CA ARG A 60 -6.84 12.33 -11.66
C ARG A 60 -7.51 11.68 -10.46
N LYS A 61 -8.82 11.40 -10.53
CA LYS A 61 -9.54 10.69 -9.44
C LYS A 61 -8.95 9.31 -9.18
N GLN A 62 -8.64 8.54 -10.23
CA GLN A 62 -8.00 7.23 -10.09
C GLN A 62 -6.61 7.36 -9.47
N TYR A 63 -5.79 8.28 -10.00
CA TYR A 63 -4.46 8.55 -9.46
C TYR A 63 -4.50 8.97 -7.98
N ASP A 64 -5.38 9.90 -7.61
CA ASP A 64 -5.54 10.36 -6.23
C ASP A 64 -6.03 9.22 -5.32
N ALA A 65 -6.97 8.39 -5.78
CA ALA A 65 -7.46 7.23 -5.02
C ALA A 65 -6.36 6.18 -4.79
N ASP A 66 -5.51 5.90 -5.79
CA ASP A 66 -4.40 4.97 -5.66
C ASP A 66 -3.34 5.49 -4.69
N ASN A 67 -3.02 6.79 -4.75
CA ASN A 67 -2.09 7.43 -3.81
C ASN A 67 -2.66 7.45 -2.39
N ASP A 68 -3.93 7.80 -2.21
CA ASP A 68 -4.61 7.74 -0.91
C ASP A 68 -4.61 6.32 -0.34
N THR A 69 -4.76 5.30 -1.19
CA THR A 69 -4.69 3.89 -0.80
C THR A 69 -3.29 3.50 -0.35
N GLN A 70 -2.25 3.92 -1.07
CA GLN A 70 -0.85 3.69 -0.68
C GLN A 70 -0.51 4.41 0.63
N ASP A 71 -0.87 5.69 0.76
CA ASP A 71 -0.67 6.50 1.97
C ASP A 71 -1.36 5.82 3.17
N ARG A 72 -2.58 5.32 2.98
CA ARG A 72 -3.32 4.57 4.02
C ARG A 72 -2.62 3.27 4.38
N GLN A 73 -2.16 2.47 3.40
CA GLN A 73 -1.44 1.23 3.67
C GLN A 73 -0.14 1.48 4.45
N ILE A 74 0.60 2.55 4.13
CA ILE A 74 1.81 2.92 4.85
C ILE A 74 1.51 3.22 6.32
N ILE A 75 0.43 3.96 6.61
CA ILE A 75 0.01 4.26 7.99
C ILE A 75 -0.37 2.97 8.73
N ILE A 76 -1.14 2.08 8.10
CA ILE A 76 -1.54 0.79 8.68
C ILE A 76 -0.31 -0.08 8.99
N ILE A 77 0.62 -0.20 8.04
CA ILE A 77 1.86 -0.98 8.21
C ILE A 77 2.71 -0.38 9.33
N SER A 78 2.87 0.94 9.37
CA SER A 78 3.58 1.63 10.45
C SER A 78 2.96 1.34 11.81
N GLN A 79 1.63 1.35 11.89
CA GLN A 79 0.90 1.03 13.11
C GLN A 79 1.16 -0.42 13.54
N LEU A 80 1.10 -1.38 12.61
CA LEU A 80 1.41 -2.79 12.85
C LEU A 80 2.84 -3.00 13.34
N ILE A 81 3.82 -2.36 12.69
CA ILE A 81 5.23 -2.42 13.13
C ILE A 81 5.37 -1.85 14.53
N SER A 82 4.75 -0.70 14.83
CA SER A 82 4.79 -0.12 16.17
C SER A 82 4.17 -1.06 17.22
N THR A 83 3.12 -1.78 16.85
CA THR A 83 2.45 -2.76 17.70
C THR A 83 3.36 -3.96 17.96
N ILE A 84 4.05 -4.48 16.95
CA ILE A 84 5.04 -5.56 17.09
C ILE A 84 6.19 -5.15 18.00
N VAL A 85 6.71 -3.93 17.85
CA VAL A 85 7.82 -3.42 18.68
C VAL A 85 7.41 -3.26 20.16
N LYS A 86 6.14 -2.94 20.42
CA LYS A 86 5.59 -2.81 21.79
C LYS A 86 5.16 -4.14 22.41
N MET A 87 5.29 -5.23 21.68
CA MET A 87 4.77 -6.53 22.06
C MET A 87 5.65 -7.23 23.09
N GLU A 88 5.05 -7.97 24.01
CA GLU A 88 5.80 -8.79 24.96
C GLU A 88 6.54 -9.92 24.22
N PRO A 89 7.83 -10.19 24.54
CA PRO A 89 8.62 -11.23 23.87
C PRO A 89 7.98 -12.63 23.89
N GLU A 90 7.32 -13.00 24.99
CA GLU A 90 6.63 -14.30 25.10
C GLU A 90 5.44 -14.38 24.14
N PHE A 91 4.75 -13.26 23.93
CA PHE A 91 3.67 -13.20 22.96
C PHE A 91 4.18 -13.30 21.51
N LEU A 92 5.31 -12.66 21.19
CA LEU A 92 5.97 -12.81 19.88
C LEU A 92 6.41 -14.26 19.62
N LYS A 93 6.98 -14.93 20.62
CA LYS A 93 7.35 -16.35 20.51
C LYS A 93 6.13 -17.22 20.25
N LYS A 94 5.01 -16.96 20.94
CA LYS A 94 3.74 -17.67 20.72
C LYS A 94 3.23 -17.49 19.28
N ILE A 95 3.27 -16.26 18.76
CA ILE A 95 2.90 -15.97 17.36
C ILE A 95 3.81 -16.73 16.39
N ALA A 96 5.13 -16.67 16.58
CA ALA A 96 6.08 -17.35 15.71
C ALA A 96 5.93 -18.89 15.77
N PHE A 97 5.71 -19.44 16.96
CA PHE A 97 5.55 -20.88 17.17
C PHE A 97 4.25 -21.41 16.55
N ILE A 98 3.12 -20.77 16.83
CA ILE A 98 1.81 -21.15 16.25
C ILE A 98 1.81 -20.87 14.74
N GLY A 99 2.29 -19.70 14.33
CA GLY A 99 2.42 -19.28 12.94
C GLY A 99 3.23 -20.27 12.09
N GLY A 100 4.47 -20.52 12.51
CA GLY A 100 5.37 -21.45 11.83
C GLY A 100 4.89 -22.89 11.92
N GLY A 101 4.40 -23.32 13.08
CA GLY A 101 3.89 -24.66 13.31
C GLY A 101 2.67 -25.00 12.44
N CYS A 102 1.64 -24.14 12.43
CA CYS A 102 0.45 -24.32 11.60
C CYS A 102 0.79 -24.32 10.11
N SER A 103 1.69 -23.44 9.67
CA SER A 103 2.16 -23.40 8.28
C SER A 103 2.88 -24.69 7.88
N LEU A 104 3.79 -25.21 8.71
CA LEU A 104 4.48 -26.46 8.42
C LEU A 104 3.54 -27.66 8.41
N VAL A 105 2.68 -27.79 9.42
CA VAL A 105 1.73 -28.90 9.53
C VAL A 105 0.81 -28.93 8.31
N LEU A 106 0.22 -27.80 7.95
CA LEU A 106 -0.68 -27.75 6.79
C LEU A 106 0.06 -27.90 5.46
N GLY A 107 1.31 -27.43 5.37
CA GLY A 107 2.17 -27.70 4.22
C GLY A 107 2.41 -29.20 4.02
N PHE A 108 2.74 -29.95 5.08
CA PHE A 108 2.89 -31.40 4.99
C PHE A 108 1.57 -32.13 4.75
N VAL A 109 0.47 -31.68 5.35
CA VAL A 109 -0.86 -32.24 5.05
C VAL A 109 -1.20 -32.07 3.57
N SER A 110 -0.88 -30.92 2.98
CA SER A 110 -1.11 -30.68 1.54
C SER A 110 -0.23 -31.60 0.68
N LEU A 111 1.05 -31.79 1.03
CA LEU A 111 1.91 -32.76 0.34
C LEU A 111 1.35 -34.20 0.42
N LEU A 112 0.81 -34.60 1.57
CA LEU A 112 0.19 -35.93 1.73
C LEU A 112 -1.11 -36.06 0.94
N ALA A 113 -1.77 -34.94 0.64
CA ALA A 113 -2.94 -34.86 -0.22
C ALA A 113 -2.59 -34.73 -1.72
N GLU A 114 -1.31 -34.88 -2.08
CA GLU A 114 -0.79 -34.71 -3.44
C GLU A 114 -0.89 -33.26 -3.99
N ASP A 115 -1.08 -32.27 -3.11
CA ASP A 115 -1.09 -30.84 -3.43
C ASP A 115 0.29 -30.19 -3.20
N ASP A 116 0.43 -28.91 -3.60
CA ASP A 116 1.64 -28.12 -3.38
C ASP A 116 1.84 -27.77 -1.90
N PHE A 117 3.05 -28.01 -1.37
CA PHE A 117 3.41 -27.64 0.01
C PHE A 117 3.11 -26.17 0.33
N THR A 118 3.37 -25.28 -0.61
CA THR A 118 3.19 -23.83 -0.46
C THR A 118 1.71 -23.46 -0.29
N LEU A 119 0.78 -24.22 -0.88
CA LEU A 119 -0.66 -24.05 -0.66
C LEU A 119 -1.01 -24.27 0.81
N GLY A 120 -0.58 -25.40 1.37
CA GLY A 120 -0.78 -25.71 2.79
C GLY A 120 -0.11 -24.72 3.73
N ALA A 121 1.13 -24.33 3.42
CA ALA A 121 1.87 -23.37 4.23
C ALA A 121 1.19 -21.99 4.25
N ARG A 122 0.68 -21.54 3.10
CA ARG A 122 -0.12 -20.31 2.98
C ARG A 122 -1.39 -20.38 3.82
N LEU A 123 -2.14 -21.47 3.72
CA LEU A 123 -3.35 -21.66 4.53
C LEU A 123 -3.04 -21.63 6.03
N GLY A 124 -1.94 -22.27 6.47
CA GLY A 124 -1.53 -22.22 7.87
C GLY A 124 -1.12 -20.83 8.35
N LEU A 125 -0.50 -20.03 7.49
CA LEU A 125 -0.22 -18.63 7.77
C LEU A 125 -1.53 -17.81 7.89
N ALA A 126 -2.49 -18.01 6.99
CA ALA A 126 -3.79 -17.36 7.05
C ALA A 126 -4.56 -17.69 8.33
N VAL A 127 -4.63 -18.98 8.71
CA VAL A 127 -5.26 -19.44 9.96
C VAL A 127 -4.59 -18.81 11.19
N SER A 128 -3.27 -18.65 11.15
CA SER A 128 -2.52 -18.04 12.25
C SER A 128 -2.85 -16.56 12.41
N ILE A 129 -2.90 -15.80 11.30
CA ILE A 129 -3.32 -14.40 11.32
C ILE A 129 -4.73 -14.27 11.90
N GLU A 130 -5.65 -15.15 11.48
CA GLU A 130 -7.04 -15.16 11.94
C GLU A 130 -7.13 -15.43 13.46
N ASN A 131 -6.36 -16.40 13.96
CA ASN A 131 -6.32 -16.74 15.39
C ASN A 131 -5.76 -15.60 16.25
N PHE A 132 -4.76 -14.87 15.76
CA PHE A 132 -4.14 -13.75 16.48
C PHE A 132 -4.80 -12.39 16.21
N LYS A 133 -5.77 -12.31 15.30
CA LYS A 133 -6.39 -11.05 14.85
C LYS A 133 -6.87 -10.19 16.01
N TYR A 134 -7.59 -10.78 16.97
CA TYR A 134 -8.13 -10.04 18.12
C TYR A 134 -7.04 -9.51 19.06
N GLU A 135 -6.01 -10.32 19.34
CA GLU A 135 -4.89 -9.93 20.19
C GLU A 135 -4.07 -8.81 19.52
N ILE A 136 -3.81 -8.91 18.21
CA ILE A 136 -3.17 -7.84 17.43
C ILE A 136 -4.00 -6.55 17.49
N LEU A 137 -5.31 -6.61 17.22
CA LEU A 137 -6.20 -5.44 17.24
C LEU A 137 -6.32 -4.79 18.62
N SER A 138 -6.15 -5.57 19.70
CA SER A 138 -6.17 -5.03 21.06
C SER A 138 -5.01 -4.06 21.33
N LEU A 139 -3.86 -4.29 20.69
CA LEU A 139 -2.63 -3.51 20.81
C LEU A 139 -2.52 -2.37 19.79
N VAL A 140 -3.47 -2.29 18.86
CA VAL A 140 -3.56 -1.23 17.85
C VAL A 140 -4.34 -0.04 18.42
N ASP A 141 -3.86 1.17 18.10
CA ASP A 141 -4.55 2.41 18.44
C ASP A 141 -6.01 2.41 17.94
N LYS A 142 -6.95 2.84 18.78
CA LYS A 142 -8.39 2.76 18.51
C LYS A 142 -8.78 3.38 17.16
N ASN A 143 -8.12 4.46 16.74
CA ASN A 143 -8.43 5.16 15.50
C ASN A 143 -8.06 4.34 14.26
N HIS A 144 -7.11 3.42 14.38
CA HIS A 144 -6.59 2.62 13.28
C HIS A 144 -7.07 1.15 13.30
N ARG A 145 -7.77 0.71 14.35
CA ARG A 145 -8.23 -0.69 14.50
C ARG A 145 -9.06 -1.17 13.32
N ARG A 146 -9.98 -0.34 12.82
CA ARG A 146 -10.84 -0.71 11.69
C ARG A 146 -10.02 -0.91 10.42
N ASP A 147 -9.13 0.03 10.11
CA ASP A 147 -8.29 -0.04 8.91
C ASP A 147 -7.31 -1.21 8.99
N VAL A 148 -6.70 -1.46 10.16
CA VAL A 148 -5.85 -2.64 10.38
C VAL A 148 -6.65 -3.94 10.24
N ALA A 149 -7.88 -4.01 10.77
CA ALA A 149 -8.71 -5.21 10.65
C ALA A 149 -9.02 -5.54 9.19
N LEU A 150 -9.43 -4.53 8.40
CA LEU A 150 -9.70 -4.68 6.97
C LEU A 150 -8.45 -5.11 6.20
N TYR A 151 -7.29 -4.54 6.56
CA TYR A 151 -6.03 -4.91 5.93
C TYR A 151 -5.62 -6.36 6.23
N LEU A 152 -5.80 -6.82 7.48
CA LEU A 152 -5.57 -8.22 7.84
C LEU A 152 -6.52 -9.18 7.09
N ASP A 153 -7.80 -8.80 6.95
CA ASP A 153 -8.77 -9.58 6.16
C ASP A 153 -8.37 -9.65 4.69
N GLN A 154 -7.94 -8.53 4.11
CA GLN A 154 -7.43 -8.49 2.74
C GLN A 154 -6.18 -9.37 2.56
N ILE A 155 -5.27 -9.39 3.54
CA ILE A 155 -4.11 -10.29 3.52
C ILE A 155 -4.57 -11.75 3.53
N ILE A 156 -5.50 -12.12 4.42
CA ILE A 156 -6.02 -13.48 4.52
C ILE A 156 -6.66 -13.92 3.20
N GLU A 157 -7.50 -13.08 2.60
CA GLU A 157 -8.14 -13.36 1.30
C GLU A 157 -7.11 -13.49 0.17
N ASN A 158 -6.10 -12.62 0.13
CA ASN A 158 -5.03 -12.70 -0.86
C ASN A 158 -4.20 -13.98 -0.70
N ILE A 159 -3.97 -14.44 0.53
CA ILE A 159 -3.24 -15.69 0.79
C ILE A 159 -4.07 -16.90 0.36
N LYS A 160 -5.39 -16.88 0.58
CA LYS A 160 -6.30 -17.99 0.24
C LYS A 160 -6.60 -18.10 -1.26
N SER A 161 -6.45 -17.00 -2.01
CA SER A 161 -6.80 -16.92 -3.45
C SER A 161 -5.63 -17.19 -4.42
N GLN A 162 -4.41 -17.38 -3.91
CA GLN A 162 -3.19 -17.65 -4.69
C GLN A 162 -2.71 -19.09 -4.57
#